data_AF-A0A6I5N9G1-F1
#
_entry.id   AF-A0A6I5N9G1-F1
#
_cell.length_a   1.000
_cell.length_b   1.000
_cell.length_c   1.000
_cell.angle_alpha   90.00
_cell.angle_beta   90.00
_cell.angle_gamma   90.00
#
_symmetry.space_group_name_H-M   'P 1'
#
loop_
_entity.id
_entity.type
_entity.pdbx_description
1 polymer ?
#
loop_
_entity_poly.entity_id
_entity_poly.type
_entity_poly.pdbx_seq_one_letter_code
_entity_poly.pdbx_strand_id
1 'polypeptide(L)'
;MFTHVKPTVRHISPDTLGERFLIKVVYVVLEPQYQSALSAAVRSINANNSQLAVEVSGYLIEELRDAGNYEAFKQDIAAANIFIGSLIFIEELAEKVVAAVQPHRDRLDAAVVFPSMPQVMRLNKLGSFSMAQLGQSKSAIGEFMKKRRQKQGSGFEDAMLKLLRTLPKVLKYLPVEKAQDARNFMLSFQYWLGGSPENLENFLLMLADRYILDGSVEGAPEQMDYQDPVTYPDIGIWHPLAPAMYEDIREYLNWYDSRRDRPASRSETAPCIGLVLQRTHLVTGDDAHYVAMVQELEYQGARVIPVFAGGLDFSKPVEEYFYNPLNQEPLVDAVVSLTGFALVGGPARQDHPKAIDALKKLNRPYMVSLPLVFQTTEEWEDSDLGLHPIQVALQMAIPELDGAIEPIVVSGRDGMTGRAITLQDRVEAVAQR
;
A
#
# COMPACT_ATOMS: atom_id res chain seq x y z
N MET A 1 1.54 20.34 15.92
CA MET A 1 0.31 19.51 15.99
C MET A 1 0.32 18.68 14.73
N PHE A 2 0.44 17.36 14.82
CA PHE A 2 0.87 16.51 13.69
C PHE A 2 -0.25 16.06 12.75
N THR A 3 -1.51 16.18 13.17
CA THR A 3 -2.74 16.29 12.37
C THR A 3 -3.84 16.73 13.34
N HIS A 4 -4.82 17.50 12.89
CA HIS A 4 -6.02 17.84 13.67
C HIS A 4 -7.15 16.83 13.50
N VAL A 5 -6.93 15.81 12.66
CA VAL A 5 -7.93 14.80 12.35
C VAL A 5 -8.27 14.01 13.61
N LYS A 6 -9.51 14.20 14.09
CA LYS A 6 -10.03 13.61 15.31
C LYS A 6 -10.24 12.10 15.15
N PRO A 7 -10.04 11.29 16.22
CA PRO A 7 -10.32 9.84 16.20
C PRO A 7 -11.71 9.47 15.68
N THR A 8 -12.70 10.35 15.89
CA THR A 8 -14.10 10.16 15.46
C THR A 8 -14.29 10.06 13.94
N VAL A 9 -13.34 10.53 13.13
CA VAL A 9 -13.39 10.39 11.66
C VAL A 9 -12.98 8.97 11.22
N ARG A 10 -12.26 8.24 12.09
CA ARG A 10 -11.59 6.96 11.77
C ARG A 10 -12.22 5.76 12.46
N HIS A 11 -13.25 6.00 13.25
CA HIS A 11 -14.05 4.96 13.88
C HIS A 11 -15.34 4.77 13.09
N ILE A 12 -15.59 3.54 12.65
CA ILE A 12 -16.83 3.17 11.98
C ILE A 12 -17.48 2.10 12.83
N SER A 13 -18.71 2.38 13.27
CA SER A 13 -19.57 1.44 13.96
C SER A 13 -20.81 1.14 13.12
N PRO A 14 -21.44 -0.03 13.27
CA PRO A 14 -22.70 -0.33 12.61
C PRO A 14 -23.83 0.52 13.20
N ASP A 15 -24.69 1.08 12.33
CA ASP A 15 -25.84 1.89 12.76
C ASP A 15 -26.82 1.09 13.64
N THR A 16 -27.02 -0.19 13.33
CA THR A 16 -27.88 -1.11 14.08
C THR A 16 -27.26 -2.50 14.15
N LEU A 17 -27.00 -3.05 15.33
CA LEU A 17 -26.43 -4.41 15.42
C LEU A 17 -27.44 -5.49 15.01
N GLY A 18 -28.68 -5.41 15.51
CA GLY A 18 -29.69 -6.45 15.28
C GLY A 18 -29.28 -7.78 15.91
N GLU A 19 -29.52 -8.89 15.20
CA GLU A 19 -29.13 -10.25 15.60
C GLU A 19 -27.73 -10.65 15.07
N ARG A 20 -26.97 -9.69 14.53
CA ARG A 20 -25.67 -9.94 13.90
C ARG A 20 -24.57 -10.09 14.95
N PHE A 21 -23.54 -10.87 14.61
CA PHE A 21 -22.30 -10.93 15.36
C PHE A 21 -21.49 -9.64 15.14
N LEU A 22 -21.03 -9.03 16.22
CA LEU A 22 -20.12 -7.88 16.15
C LEU A 22 -18.67 -8.35 16.20
N ILE A 23 -17.87 -7.95 15.21
CA ILE A 23 -16.41 -8.06 15.29
C ILE A 23 -15.78 -6.68 15.41
N LYS A 24 -14.76 -6.58 16.26
CA LYS A 24 -14.00 -5.36 16.51
C LYS A 24 -12.62 -5.46 15.89
N VAL A 25 -12.30 -4.51 15.02
CA VAL A 25 -11.06 -4.50 14.25
C VAL A 25 -10.27 -3.25 14.60
N VAL A 26 -8.98 -3.41 14.86
CA VAL A 26 -8.06 -2.28 15.03
C VAL A 26 -6.94 -2.40 14.01
N TYR A 27 -6.69 -1.32 13.27
CA TYR A 27 -5.57 -1.30 12.31
C TYR A 27 -4.61 -0.14 12.55
N VAL A 28 -3.34 -0.41 12.30
CA VAL A 28 -2.26 0.60 12.24
C VAL A 28 -1.53 0.46 10.92
N VAL A 29 -1.57 1.49 10.08
CA VAL A 29 -0.97 1.48 8.74
C VAL A 29 -0.16 2.74 8.48
N LEU A 30 0.79 2.67 7.55
CA LEU A 30 1.48 3.86 7.02
C LEU A 30 0.68 4.52 5.88
N GLU A 31 0.05 3.69 5.05
CA GLU A 31 -0.57 4.07 3.79
C GLU A 31 -2.05 4.49 3.99
N PRO A 32 -2.39 5.78 3.81
CA PRO A 32 -3.75 6.28 4.02
C PRO A 32 -4.80 5.72 3.04
N GLN A 33 -4.39 5.31 1.85
CA GLN A 33 -5.27 4.71 0.84
C GLN A 33 -5.94 3.42 1.35
N TYR A 34 -5.25 2.62 2.17
CA TYR A 34 -5.83 1.44 2.83
C TYR A 34 -6.89 1.81 3.86
N GLN A 35 -6.78 2.98 4.51
CA GLN A 35 -7.80 3.44 5.45
C GLN A 35 -9.13 3.70 4.73
N SER A 36 -9.10 4.34 3.57
CA SER A 36 -10.33 4.60 2.79
C SER A 36 -10.94 3.30 2.24
N ALA A 37 -10.11 2.37 1.75
CA ALA A 37 -10.56 1.08 1.23
C ALA A 37 -11.13 0.17 2.34
N LEU A 38 -10.49 0.09 3.51
CA LEU A 38 -11.03 -0.61 4.69
C LEU A 38 -12.35 0.02 5.16
N SER A 39 -12.44 1.35 5.15
CA SER A 39 -13.67 2.06 5.52
C SER A 39 -14.82 1.70 4.57
N ALA A 40 -14.55 1.63 3.26
CA ALA A 40 -15.53 1.22 2.26
C ALA A 40 -15.96 -0.25 2.46
N ALA A 41 -15.00 -1.16 2.69
CA ALA A 41 -15.27 -2.56 2.98
C ALA A 41 -16.16 -2.74 4.23
N VAL A 42 -15.82 -2.08 5.33
CA VAL A 42 -16.61 -2.15 6.58
C VAL A 42 -18.01 -1.58 6.40
N ARG A 43 -18.16 -0.46 5.69
CA ARG A 43 -19.49 0.10 5.38
C ARG A 43 -20.31 -0.85 4.50
N SER A 44 -19.69 -1.49 3.51
CA SER A 44 -20.34 -2.51 2.67
C SER A 44 -20.85 -3.68 3.50
N ILE A 45 -19.99 -4.27 4.35
CA ILE A 45 -20.38 -5.36 5.26
C ILE A 45 -21.54 -4.91 6.16
N ASN A 46 -21.42 -3.75 6.80
CA ASN A 46 -22.44 -3.27 7.73
C ASN A 46 -23.80 -3.00 7.06
N ALA A 47 -23.81 -2.63 5.78
CA ALA A 47 -25.03 -2.39 5.00
C ALA A 47 -25.65 -3.67 4.42
N ASN A 48 -24.83 -4.63 4.00
CA ASN A 48 -25.26 -5.74 3.15
C ASN A 48 -25.23 -7.12 3.84
N ASN A 49 -24.40 -7.30 4.87
CA ASN A 49 -24.26 -8.60 5.54
C ASN A 49 -25.29 -8.75 6.68
N SER A 50 -26.12 -9.79 6.58
CA SER A 50 -27.19 -10.07 7.54
C SER A 50 -26.76 -10.86 8.77
N GLN A 51 -25.50 -11.33 8.83
CA GLN A 51 -24.98 -12.19 9.90
C GLN A 51 -23.86 -11.51 10.71
N LEU A 52 -23.10 -10.62 10.07
CA LEU A 52 -21.93 -9.98 10.64
C LEU A 52 -22.07 -8.46 10.59
N ALA A 53 -21.62 -7.80 11.65
CA ALA A 53 -21.36 -6.38 11.71
C ALA A 53 -19.91 -6.15 12.15
N VAL A 54 -19.29 -5.10 11.63
CA VAL A 54 -17.89 -4.74 11.89
C VAL A 54 -17.82 -3.35 12.50
N GLU A 55 -17.18 -3.26 13.65
CA GLU A 55 -16.71 -2.01 14.25
C GLU A 55 -15.21 -1.91 14.00
N VAL A 56 -14.74 -0.81 13.43
CA VAL A 56 -13.31 -0.61 13.14
C VAL A 56 -12.81 0.70 13.73
N SER A 57 -11.63 0.66 14.35
CA SER A 57 -10.86 1.83 14.75
C SER A 57 -9.50 1.83 14.05
N GLY A 58 -9.22 2.91 13.33
CA GLY A 58 -8.02 3.04 12.48
C GLY A 58 -7.07 4.14 12.89
N TYR A 59 -5.77 3.87 12.78
CA TYR A 59 -4.71 4.85 13.06
C TYR A 59 -3.64 4.82 11.97
N LEU A 60 -3.23 6.00 11.48
CA LEU A 60 -1.95 6.09 10.76
C LEU A 60 -0.82 6.02 11.78
N ILE A 61 0.28 5.36 11.43
CA ILE A 61 1.38 5.09 12.37
C ILE A 61 1.90 6.37 13.06
N GLU A 62 2.05 7.47 12.32
CA GLU A 62 2.52 8.76 12.83
C GLU A 62 1.58 9.39 13.87
N GLU A 63 0.29 9.06 13.82
CA GLU A 63 -0.71 9.61 14.75
C GLU A 63 -0.52 9.08 16.17
N LEU A 64 0.14 7.93 16.32
CA LEU A 64 0.49 7.35 17.62
C LEU A 64 1.62 8.12 18.34
N ARG A 65 2.15 9.19 17.73
CA ARG A 65 2.98 10.19 18.43
C ARG A 65 2.15 10.97 19.44
N ASP A 66 0.91 11.29 19.10
CA ASP A 66 0.01 11.99 20.01
C ASP A 66 -0.40 11.09 21.18
N ALA A 67 -0.34 11.63 22.39
CA ALA A 67 -0.61 10.87 23.60
C ALA A 67 -2.08 10.46 23.72
N GLY A 68 -3.02 11.30 23.24
CA GLY A 68 -4.45 11.01 23.25
C GLY A 68 -4.80 9.89 22.28
N ASN A 69 -4.28 9.96 21.06
CA ASN A 69 -4.46 8.89 20.06
C ASN A 69 -3.85 7.57 20.53
N TYR A 70 -2.67 7.61 21.16
CA TYR A 70 -2.05 6.40 21.70
C TYR A 70 -2.84 5.79 22.85
N GLU A 71 -3.46 6.61 23.70
CA GLU A 71 -4.35 6.11 24.77
C GLU A 71 -5.62 5.47 24.18
N ALA A 72 -6.24 6.12 23.20
CA ALA A 72 -7.40 5.56 22.50
C ALA A 72 -7.05 4.23 21.82
N PHE A 73 -5.91 4.15 21.14
CA PHE A 73 -5.42 2.91 20.52
C PHE A 73 -5.26 1.77 21.55
N LYS A 74 -4.73 2.05 22.75
CA LYS A 74 -4.63 1.05 23.83
C LYS A 74 -6.01 0.57 24.31
N GLN A 75 -7.01 1.44 24.34
CA GLN A 75 -8.38 1.07 24.73
C GLN A 75 -9.03 0.20 23.66
N ASP A 76 -8.90 0.60 22.39
CA ASP A 76 -9.45 -0.16 21.26
C ASP A 76 -8.83 -1.55 21.16
N ILE A 77 -7.49 -1.67 21.26
CA ILE A 77 -6.81 -2.97 21.19
C ILE A 77 -7.16 -3.89 22.36
N ALA A 78 -7.55 -3.33 23.51
CA ALA A 78 -8.02 -4.11 24.65
C ALA A 78 -9.38 -4.77 24.39
N ALA A 79 -10.20 -4.20 23.50
CA ALA A 79 -11.52 -4.71 23.12
C ALA A 79 -11.56 -5.42 21.76
N ALA A 80 -10.52 -5.27 20.92
CA ALA A 80 -10.48 -5.79 19.55
C ALA A 80 -10.54 -7.34 19.49
N ASN A 81 -11.14 -7.87 18.42
CA ASN A 81 -10.99 -9.26 17.99
C ASN A 81 -9.78 -9.41 17.07
N ILE A 82 -9.63 -8.47 16.13
CA ILE A 82 -8.61 -8.49 15.08
C ILE A 82 -7.69 -7.28 15.22
N PHE A 83 -6.38 -7.53 15.18
CA PHE A 83 -5.37 -6.50 14.97
C PHE A 83 -4.74 -6.61 13.58
N ILE A 84 -4.62 -5.49 12.87
CA ILE A 84 -3.96 -5.41 11.56
C ILE A 84 -2.80 -4.39 11.64
N GLY A 85 -1.61 -4.80 11.20
CA GLY A 85 -0.45 -3.91 11.10
C GLY A 85 0.17 -3.97 9.70
N SER A 86 0.54 -2.83 9.11
CA SER A 86 1.22 -2.81 7.80
C SER A 86 2.20 -1.65 7.67
N LEU A 87 3.36 -1.90 7.06
CA LEU A 87 4.41 -0.91 6.75
C LEU A 87 4.90 -0.11 7.96
N ILE A 88 4.98 -0.74 9.13
CA ILE A 88 5.44 -0.09 10.37
C ILE A 88 6.97 -0.17 10.44
N PHE A 89 7.64 0.88 9.94
CA PHE A 89 9.10 0.96 9.79
C PHE A 89 9.80 2.04 10.64
N ILE A 90 9.09 2.65 11.57
CA ILE A 90 9.61 3.70 12.44
C ILE A 90 9.85 3.11 13.82
N GLU A 91 11.12 3.04 14.25
CA GLU A 91 11.54 2.30 15.45
C GLU A 91 10.76 2.69 16.71
N GLU A 92 10.70 3.99 17.02
CA GLU A 92 9.97 4.53 18.17
C GLU A 92 8.48 4.11 18.16
N LEU A 93 7.83 4.18 16.99
CA LEU A 93 6.40 3.89 16.86
C LEU A 93 6.14 2.38 16.82
N ALA A 94 7.07 1.60 16.26
CA ALA A 94 7.05 0.16 16.30
C ALA A 94 7.10 -0.36 17.75
N GLU A 95 7.93 0.24 18.61
CA GLU A 95 7.98 -0.08 20.04
C GLU A 95 6.65 0.23 20.75
N LYS A 96 6.05 1.40 20.47
CA LYS A 96 4.73 1.76 20.98
C LYS A 96 3.63 0.76 20.60
N VAL A 97 3.60 0.35 19.32
CA VAL A 97 2.65 -0.65 18.82
C VAL A 97 2.85 -1.99 19.52
N VAL A 98 4.09 -2.47 19.63
CA VAL A 98 4.40 -3.72 20.34
C VAL A 98 3.97 -3.64 21.81
N ALA A 99 4.27 -2.55 22.50
CA ALA A 99 3.90 -2.36 23.91
C ALA A 99 2.38 -2.40 24.15
N ALA A 100 1.59 -1.88 23.21
CA ALA A 100 0.13 -1.88 23.29
C ALA A 100 -0.50 -3.23 22.90
N VAL A 101 0.00 -3.90 21.87
CA VAL A 101 -0.62 -5.11 21.31
C VAL A 101 -0.17 -6.38 22.04
N GLN A 102 1.10 -6.46 22.45
CA GLN A 102 1.67 -7.68 23.05
C GLN A 102 0.90 -8.19 24.28
N PRO A 103 0.41 -7.35 25.21
CA PRO A 103 -0.39 -7.80 26.36
C PRO A 103 -1.71 -8.47 25.98
N HIS A 104 -2.27 -8.13 24.81
CA HIS A 104 -3.54 -8.65 24.34
C HIS A 104 -3.39 -9.73 23.25
N ARG A 105 -2.16 -10.03 22.82
CA ARG A 105 -1.87 -10.95 21.71
C ARG A 105 -2.57 -12.31 21.85
N ASP A 106 -2.58 -12.88 23.05
CA ASP A 106 -3.18 -14.20 23.27
C ASP A 106 -4.71 -14.14 23.30
N ARG A 107 -5.29 -12.99 23.69
CA ARG A 107 -6.75 -12.72 23.69
C ARG A 107 -7.28 -12.46 22.28
N LEU A 108 -6.53 -11.73 21.45
CA LEU A 108 -6.92 -11.43 20.06
C LEU A 108 -7.18 -12.73 19.30
N ASP A 109 -8.30 -12.82 18.61
CA ASP A 109 -8.64 -13.96 17.76
C ASP A 109 -7.64 -14.06 16.59
N ALA A 110 -7.29 -12.91 16.01
CA ALA A 110 -6.27 -12.79 14.98
C ALA A 110 -5.43 -11.51 15.15
N ALA A 111 -4.12 -11.64 14.93
CA ALA A 111 -3.21 -10.51 14.74
C ALA A 111 -2.45 -10.72 13.43
N VAL A 112 -2.74 -9.90 12.43
CA VAL A 112 -2.16 -10.01 11.08
C VAL A 112 -1.26 -8.81 10.83
N VAL A 113 0.04 -9.05 10.73
CA VAL A 113 1.05 -8.02 10.48
C VAL A 113 1.75 -8.29 9.16
N PHE A 114 1.49 -7.41 8.19
CA PHE A 114 2.12 -7.32 6.88
C PHE A 114 3.48 -6.60 6.97
N PRO A 115 4.30 -6.52 5.89
CA PRO A 115 5.73 -6.22 6.01
C PRO A 115 6.00 -5.00 6.89
N SER A 116 6.61 -5.23 8.04
CA SER A 116 6.91 -4.22 9.07
C SER A 116 8.23 -4.57 9.77
N MET A 117 8.69 -3.76 10.72
CA MET A 117 9.89 -4.10 11.50
C MET A 117 9.76 -5.48 12.18
N PRO A 118 10.88 -6.22 12.34
CA PRO A 118 10.87 -7.57 12.90
C PRO A 118 10.17 -7.69 14.26
N GLN A 119 10.23 -6.67 15.12
CA GLN A 119 9.52 -6.66 16.40
C GLN A 119 8.00 -6.65 16.26
N VAL A 120 7.47 -5.88 15.29
CA VAL A 120 6.03 -5.82 15.00
C VAL A 120 5.59 -7.11 14.31
N MET A 121 6.39 -7.64 13.38
CA MET A 121 6.10 -8.90 12.68
C MET A 121 5.94 -10.09 13.64
N ARG A 122 6.56 -10.06 14.84
CA ARG A 122 6.39 -11.09 15.87
C ARG A 122 5.02 -11.08 16.53
N LEU A 123 4.26 -10.00 16.40
CA LEU A 123 2.88 -9.94 16.89
C LEU A 123 1.95 -10.87 16.10
N ASN A 124 2.32 -11.25 14.86
CA ASN A 124 1.54 -12.18 14.03
C ASN A 124 1.06 -13.42 14.82
N LYS A 125 -0.25 -13.61 14.82
CA LYS A 125 -0.97 -14.74 15.41
C LYS A 125 -2.18 -15.03 14.52
N LEU A 126 -2.19 -16.18 13.88
CA LEU A 126 -3.33 -16.63 13.10
C LEU A 126 -3.55 -18.11 13.41
N GLY A 127 -4.45 -18.42 14.35
CA GLY A 127 -4.57 -19.75 14.94
C GLY A 127 -3.24 -20.24 15.50
N SER A 128 -2.76 -21.37 14.98
CA SER A 128 -1.48 -21.97 15.33
C SER A 128 -0.28 -21.33 14.63
N PHE A 129 -0.48 -20.52 13.58
CA PHE A 129 0.60 -19.87 12.83
C PHE A 129 1.22 -18.68 13.58
N SER A 130 2.55 -18.66 13.61
CA SER A 130 3.34 -17.51 14.04
C SER A 130 4.70 -17.47 13.33
N MET A 131 5.28 -16.28 13.22
CA MET A 131 6.60 -16.10 12.58
C MET A 131 7.73 -16.88 13.27
N ALA A 132 7.56 -17.33 14.53
CA ALA A 132 8.51 -18.20 15.21
C ALA A 132 8.68 -19.57 14.51
N GLN A 133 7.64 -20.04 13.81
CA GLN A 133 7.64 -21.34 13.14
C GLN A 133 8.39 -21.33 11.81
N LEU A 134 8.48 -20.17 11.15
CA LEU A 134 9.25 -20.00 9.91
C LEU A 134 10.77 -19.97 10.14
N GLY A 135 11.22 -19.90 11.41
CA GLY A 135 12.64 -19.82 11.80
C GLY A 135 13.26 -21.13 12.31
N GLN A 136 12.49 -22.21 12.46
CA GLN A 136 12.99 -23.47 13.03
C GLN A 136 13.51 -24.48 12.00
N SER A 137 13.56 -24.16 10.71
CA SER A 137 14.31 -24.98 9.77
C SER A 137 15.81 -24.84 10.05
N LYS A 138 16.39 -25.79 10.79
CA LYS A 138 17.84 -26.02 10.83
C LYS A 138 18.31 -26.41 9.42
N SER A 139 18.55 -25.43 8.56
CA SER A 139 19.28 -25.58 7.30
C SER A 139 19.79 -24.20 6.85
N ALA A 140 20.69 -24.19 5.86
CA ALA A 140 21.49 -23.07 5.35
C ALA A 140 20.79 -21.71 5.11
N ILE A 141 19.46 -21.64 5.25
CA ILE A 141 18.61 -20.45 5.16
C ILE A 141 18.89 -19.45 6.31
N GLY A 142 19.17 -19.94 7.52
CA GLY A 142 19.44 -19.08 8.69
C GLY A 142 20.73 -18.25 8.56
N GLU A 143 21.79 -18.84 8.02
CA GLU A 143 23.05 -18.13 7.72
C GLU A 143 22.93 -17.23 6.48
N PHE A 144 22.14 -17.64 5.49
CA PHE A 144 21.85 -16.82 4.31
C PHE A 144 21.10 -15.52 4.67
N MET A 145 20.13 -15.61 5.59
CA MET A 145 19.39 -14.45 6.11
C MET A 145 20.27 -13.53 6.99
N LYS A 146 21.22 -14.10 7.74
CA LYS A 146 22.15 -13.32 8.58
C LYS A 146 23.16 -12.52 7.76
N LYS A 147 23.66 -13.07 6.65
CA LYS A 147 24.54 -12.34 5.69
C LYS A 147 23.80 -11.27 4.89
N ARG A 148 22.50 -11.47 4.60
CA ARG A 148 21.68 -10.52 3.83
C ARG A 148 21.17 -9.34 4.69
N ARG A 149 20.97 -9.55 5.99
CA ARG A 149 20.64 -8.51 6.99
C ARG A 149 21.64 -7.35 7.05
N GLN A 150 22.90 -7.59 6.70
CA GLN A 150 23.93 -6.55 6.73
C GLN A 150 24.01 -5.70 5.44
N LYS A 151 23.33 -6.07 4.34
CA LYS A 151 23.62 -5.44 3.04
C LYS A 151 22.46 -4.96 2.14
N GLN A 152 21.17 -5.06 2.47
CA GLN A 152 20.14 -4.50 1.58
C GLN A 152 18.88 -4.06 2.34
N GLY A 153 18.51 -2.78 2.18
CA GLY A 153 17.36 -2.13 2.82
C GLY A 153 16.05 -2.22 2.02
N SER A 154 16.15 -2.29 0.69
CA SER A 154 15.04 -2.59 -0.24
C SER A 154 14.59 -4.05 -0.21
N GLY A 155 15.29 -4.90 0.54
CA GLY A 155 15.13 -6.36 0.47
C GLY A 155 14.05 -6.96 1.36
N PHE A 156 13.42 -6.23 2.30
CA PHE A 156 12.50 -6.86 3.27
C PHE A 156 11.10 -7.10 2.70
N GLU A 157 10.53 -6.12 2.00
CA GLU A 157 9.26 -6.27 1.29
C GLU A 157 9.40 -7.23 0.11
N ASP A 158 10.45 -7.08 -0.70
CA ASP A 158 10.87 -8.07 -1.70
C ASP A 158 11.04 -9.46 -1.09
N ALA A 159 11.60 -9.56 0.13
CA ALA A 159 11.70 -10.83 0.85
C ALA A 159 10.34 -11.36 1.30
N MET A 160 9.35 -10.50 1.56
CA MET A 160 8.00 -10.92 1.94
C MET A 160 7.14 -11.32 0.73
N LEU A 161 7.27 -10.64 -0.40
CA LEU A 161 6.74 -11.10 -1.69
C LEU A 161 7.39 -12.44 -2.10
N LYS A 162 8.71 -12.56 -1.90
CA LYS A 162 9.40 -13.83 -2.06
C LYS A 162 8.94 -14.87 -1.03
N LEU A 163 8.61 -14.47 0.19
CA LEU A 163 8.07 -15.34 1.23
C LEU A 163 6.70 -15.89 0.79
N LEU A 164 5.80 -15.06 0.26
CA LEU A 164 4.54 -15.49 -0.38
C LEU A 164 4.78 -16.54 -1.47
N ARG A 165 5.72 -16.27 -2.38
CA ARG A 165 6.06 -17.18 -3.49
C ARG A 165 6.71 -18.50 -3.02
N THR A 166 7.32 -18.51 -1.84
CA THR A 166 8.07 -19.66 -1.31
C THR A 166 7.33 -20.44 -0.23
N LEU A 167 6.39 -19.82 0.49
CA LEU A 167 5.60 -20.47 1.54
C LEU A 167 4.91 -21.75 1.05
N PRO A 168 4.28 -21.80 -0.14
CA PRO A 168 3.65 -23.02 -0.66
C PRO A 168 4.59 -24.23 -0.69
N LYS A 169 5.88 -23.99 -0.94
CA LYS A 169 6.91 -25.04 -0.98
C LYS A 169 7.24 -25.58 0.41
N VAL A 170 7.04 -24.77 1.45
CA VAL A 170 7.29 -25.10 2.86
C VAL A 170 6.04 -25.71 3.52
N LEU A 171 4.84 -25.32 3.08
CA LEU A 171 3.55 -25.81 3.62
C LEU A 171 3.43 -27.35 3.64
N LYS A 172 4.01 -28.04 2.66
CA LYS A 172 3.99 -29.52 2.57
C LYS A 172 4.72 -30.23 3.72
N TYR A 173 5.52 -29.52 4.51
CA TYR A 173 6.27 -30.07 5.64
C TYR A 173 5.64 -29.74 7.00
N LEU A 174 4.55 -28.98 7.03
CA LEU A 174 3.83 -28.64 8.26
C LEU A 174 2.69 -29.63 8.51
N PRO A 175 2.31 -29.88 9.78
CA PRO A 175 1.06 -30.54 10.13
C PRO A 175 -0.13 -29.85 9.44
N VAL A 176 -1.17 -30.61 9.09
CA VAL A 176 -2.30 -30.13 8.27
C VAL A 176 -2.93 -28.86 8.84
N GLU A 177 -3.19 -28.82 10.14
CA GLU A 177 -3.77 -27.64 10.82
C GLU A 177 -2.85 -26.41 10.72
N LYS A 178 -1.55 -26.57 11.01
CA LYS A 178 -0.55 -25.49 10.87
C LYS A 178 -0.38 -25.04 9.43
N ALA A 179 -0.48 -25.96 8.48
CA ALA A 179 -0.42 -25.67 7.06
C ALA A 179 -1.65 -24.85 6.63
N GLN A 180 -2.83 -25.15 7.17
CA GLN A 180 -4.05 -24.41 6.87
C GLN A 180 -3.97 -22.98 7.42
N ASP A 181 -3.48 -22.77 8.64
CA ASP A 181 -3.28 -21.42 9.18
C ASP A 181 -2.24 -20.62 8.39
N ALA A 182 -1.15 -21.27 7.97
CA ALA A 182 -0.17 -20.62 7.11
C ALA A 182 -0.73 -20.29 5.71
N ARG A 183 -1.66 -21.10 5.16
CA ARG A 183 -2.41 -20.76 3.94
C ARG A 183 -3.34 -19.59 4.15
N ASN A 184 -4.07 -19.56 5.27
CA ASN A 184 -4.97 -18.47 5.60
C ASN A 184 -4.19 -17.15 5.77
N PHE A 185 -2.98 -17.18 6.33
CA PHE A 185 -2.09 -16.01 6.35
C PHE A 185 -1.65 -15.58 4.94
N MET A 186 -1.40 -16.53 4.03
CA MET A 186 -1.11 -16.19 2.64
C MET A 186 -2.30 -15.55 1.93
N LEU A 187 -3.49 -16.15 2.07
CA LEU A 187 -4.73 -15.63 1.49
C LEU A 187 -5.02 -14.24 2.04
N SER A 188 -4.89 -14.05 3.35
CA SER A 188 -5.09 -12.77 4.00
C SER A 188 -4.12 -11.71 3.45
N PHE A 189 -2.87 -12.10 3.18
CA PHE A 189 -1.89 -11.23 2.55
C PHE A 189 -2.18 -10.98 1.06
N GLN A 190 -2.74 -11.95 0.33
CA GLN A 190 -3.16 -11.75 -1.06
C GLN A 190 -4.34 -10.79 -1.17
N TYR A 191 -5.35 -10.90 -0.30
CA TYR A 191 -6.41 -9.90 -0.23
C TYR A 191 -5.85 -8.52 0.10
N TRP A 192 -4.95 -8.44 1.09
CA TRP A 192 -4.33 -7.18 1.46
C TRP A 192 -3.56 -6.56 0.30
N LEU A 193 -2.69 -7.32 -0.38
CA LEU A 193 -2.01 -6.85 -1.60
C LEU A 193 -2.98 -6.52 -2.74
N GLY A 194 -4.14 -7.16 -2.76
CA GLY A 194 -5.21 -6.86 -3.69
C GLY A 194 -5.91 -5.53 -3.40
N GLY A 195 -5.88 -5.03 -2.16
CA GLY A 195 -6.18 -3.66 -1.71
C GLY A 195 -7.57 -3.07 -1.98
N SER A 196 -8.34 -3.64 -2.92
CA SER A 196 -9.67 -3.13 -3.28
C SER A 196 -10.66 -3.29 -2.12
N PRO A 197 -11.70 -2.45 -2.03
CA PRO A 197 -12.74 -2.60 -1.03
C PRO A 197 -13.33 -4.02 -0.97
N GLU A 198 -13.52 -4.67 -2.12
CA GLU A 198 -14.04 -6.04 -2.22
C GLU A 198 -13.04 -7.07 -1.69
N ASN A 199 -11.76 -6.92 -2.02
CA ASN A 199 -10.71 -7.77 -1.46
C ASN A 199 -10.64 -7.63 0.07
N LEU A 200 -10.73 -6.41 0.59
CA LEU A 200 -10.69 -6.14 2.02
C LEU A 200 -11.97 -6.57 2.75
N GLU A 201 -13.11 -6.55 2.08
CA GLU A 201 -14.36 -7.15 2.56
C GLU A 201 -14.20 -8.66 2.73
N ASN A 202 -13.77 -9.35 1.67
CA ASN A 202 -13.52 -10.79 1.71
C ASN A 202 -12.42 -11.17 2.71
N PHE A 203 -11.41 -10.32 2.91
CA PHE A 203 -10.39 -10.47 3.95
C PHE A 203 -11.00 -10.48 5.36
N LEU A 204 -11.86 -9.51 5.68
CA LEU A 204 -12.51 -9.43 6.99
C LEU A 204 -13.47 -10.59 7.22
N LEU A 205 -14.26 -10.95 6.20
CA LEU A 205 -15.16 -12.10 6.24
C LEU A 205 -14.40 -13.41 6.45
N MET A 206 -13.30 -13.62 5.71
CA MET A 206 -12.45 -14.81 5.86
C MET A 206 -11.83 -14.89 7.25
N LEU A 207 -11.35 -13.77 7.81
CA LEU A 207 -10.79 -13.77 9.17
C LEU A 207 -11.86 -14.09 10.21
N ALA A 208 -13.05 -13.52 10.08
CA ALA A 208 -14.15 -13.76 10.99
C ALA A 208 -14.65 -15.21 10.92
N ASP A 209 -14.85 -15.75 9.72
CA ASP A 209 -15.25 -17.15 9.48
C ASP A 209 -14.26 -18.14 10.10
N ARG A 210 -12.96 -17.93 9.88
CA ARG A 210 -11.93 -18.91 10.22
C ARG A 210 -11.41 -18.83 11.65
N TYR A 211 -11.53 -17.67 12.30
CA TYR A 211 -10.86 -17.41 13.59
C TYR A 211 -11.76 -16.85 14.69
N ILE A 212 -12.98 -16.41 14.37
CA ILE A 212 -13.90 -15.84 15.36
C ILE A 212 -15.19 -16.65 15.44
N LEU A 213 -15.74 -17.03 14.28
CA LEU A 213 -17.01 -17.73 14.12
C LEU A 213 -16.81 -19.18 13.66
N ASP A 214 -15.75 -19.84 14.14
CA ASP A 214 -15.26 -21.16 13.70
C ASP A 214 -16.17 -22.36 14.08
N GLY A 215 -17.47 -22.12 14.28
CA GLY A 215 -18.46 -23.10 14.71
C GLY A 215 -18.44 -23.41 16.21
N SER A 216 -17.48 -22.91 16.98
CA SER A 216 -17.48 -23.00 18.45
C SER A 216 -18.42 -21.99 19.12
N VAL A 217 -18.84 -20.96 18.38
CA VAL A 217 -19.73 -19.91 18.84
C VAL A 217 -21.19 -20.30 18.57
N GLU A 218 -22.00 -20.37 19.62
CA GLU A 218 -23.43 -20.69 19.50
C GLU A 218 -24.15 -19.66 18.60
N GLY A 219 -24.87 -20.15 17.60
CA GLY A 219 -25.58 -19.32 16.62
C GLY A 219 -24.72 -18.79 15.48
N ALA A 220 -23.41 -19.09 15.44
CA ALA A 220 -22.57 -18.72 14.30
C ALA A 220 -23.02 -19.45 13.02
N PRO A 221 -22.90 -18.80 11.84
CA PRO A 221 -23.16 -19.48 10.57
C PRO A 221 -22.19 -20.64 10.38
N GLU A 222 -22.63 -21.73 9.73
CA GLU A 222 -21.77 -22.89 9.43
C GLU A 222 -20.58 -22.50 8.53
N GLN A 223 -20.80 -21.53 7.65
CA GLN A 223 -19.78 -20.95 6.77
C GLN A 223 -20.24 -19.56 6.32
N MET A 224 -19.33 -18.59 6.30
CA MET A 224 -19.59 -17.30 5.64
C MET A 224 -19.22 -17.34 4.16
N ASP A 225 -19.99 -16.58 3.37
CA ASP A 225 -19.74 -16.41 1.94
C ASP A 225 -18.69 -15.31 1.72
N TYR A 226 -17.58 -15.68 1.08
CA TYR A 226 -16.52 -14.78 0.65
C TYR A 226 -15.80 -15.36 -0.57
N GLN A 227 -15.31 -14.49 -1.45
CA GLN A 227 -14.68 -14.85 -2.72
C GLN A 227 -13.16 -14.86 -2.63
N ASP A 228 -12.50 -15.66 -3.46
CA ASP A 228 -11.02 -15.70 -3.56
C ASP A 228 -10.42 -14.32 -3.92
N PRO A 229 -9.17 -14.04 -3.47
CA PRO A 229 -8.54 -12.74 -3.67
C PRO A 229 -8.31 -12.45 -5.15
N VAL A 230 -8.70 -11.25 -5.59
CA VAL A 230 -8.32 -10.71 -6.90
C VAL A 230 -6.89 -10.17 -6.79
N THR A 231 -5.96 -10.76 -7.54
CA THR A 231 -4.53 -10.39 -7.52
C THR A 231 -4.14 -9.52 -8.70
N TYR A 232 -3.21 -8.59 -8.48
CA TYR A 232 -2.65 -7.72 -9.52
C TYR A 232 -1.13 -7.93 -9.65
N PRO A 233 -0.54 -7.70 -10.84
CA PRO A 233 0.90 -7.81 -11.06
C PRO A 233 1.72 -7.00 -10.05
N ASP A 234 2.94 -7.46 -9.74
CA ASP A 234 3.82 -6.77 -8.79
C ASP A 234 4.45 -5.51 -9.39
N ILE A 235 4.77 -5.54 -10.69
CA ILE A 235 5.15 -4.38 -11.49
C ILE A 235 4.36 -4.44 -12.80
N GLY A 236 4.15 -3.30 -13.43
CA GLY A 236 3.45 -3.26 -14.70
C GLY A 236 3.20 -1.84 -15.18
N ILE A 237 2.39 -1.73 -16.22
CA ILE A 237 1.93 -0.49 -16.83
C ILE A 237 0.43 -0.38 -16.60
N TRP A 238 -0.02 0.79 -16.18
CA TRP A 238 -1.41 1.10 -15.91
C TRP A 238 -1.86 2.30 -16.77
N HIS A 239 -3.14 2.33 -17.11
CA HIS A 239 -3.76 3.52 -17.69
C HIS A 239 -5.24 3.55 -17.28
N PRO A 240 -5.82 4.72 -16.95
CA PRO A 240 -7.21 4.81 -16.44
C PRO A 240 -8.27 4.24 -17.40
N LEU A 241 -8.04 4.38 -18.71
CA LEU A 241 -8.93 3.86 -19.75
C LEU A 241 -8.59 2.44 -20.23
N ALA A 242 -7.51 1.83 -19.72
CA ALA A 242 -7.16 0.47 -20.10
C ALA A 242 -8.11 -0.54 -19.43
N PRO A 243 -8.45 -1.64 -20.12
CA PRO A 243 -9.30 -2.68 -19.52
C PRO A 243 -8.56 -3.51 -18.47
N ALA A 244 -7.23 -3.48 -18.45
CA ALA A 244 -6.38 -4.22 -17.53
C ALA A 244 -5.00 -3.55 -17.37
N MET A 245 -4.24 -3.98 -16.38
CA MET A 245 -2.81 -3.68 -16.27
C MET A 245 -2.03 -4.52 -17.30
N TYR A 246 -0.89 -3.98 -17.79
CA TYR A 246 -0.02 -4.67 -18.75
C TYR A 246 1.31 -5.06 -18.10
N GLU A 247 1.80 -6.25 -18.43
CA GLU A 247 3.13 -6.74 -18.01
C GLU A 247 4.17 -6.67 -19.16
N ASP A 248 3.76 -6.27 -20.37
CA ASP A 248 4.63 -6.09 -21.55
C ASP A 248 4.37 -4.73 -22.20
N ILE A 249 5.45 -3.98 -22.46
CA ILE A 249 5.39 -2.63 -23.03
C ILE A 249 4.81 -2.60 -24.46
N ARG A 250 5.01 -3.66 -25.25
CA ARG A 250 4.47 -3.70 -26.63
C ARG A 250 2.96 -3.92 -26.60
N GLU A 251 2.47 -4.74 -25.69
CA GLU A 251 1.02 -4.91 -25.50
C GLU A 251 0.37 -3.59 -25.08
N TYR A 252 0.99 -2.87 -24.14
CA TYR A 252 0.54 -1.54 -23.75
C TYR A 252 0.52 -0.56 -24.94
N LEU A 253 1.63 -0.44 -25.68
CA LEU A 253 1.72 0.48 -26.81
C LEU A 253 0.75 0.12 -27.95
N ASN A 254 0.56 -1.17 -28.24
CA ASN A 254 -0.41 -1.62 -29.23
C ASN A 254 -1.84 -1.22 -28.83
N TRP A 255 -2.21 -1.41 -27.57
CA TRP A 255 -3.49 -0.94 -27.05
C TRP A 255 -3.58 0.59 -27.12
N TYR A 256 -2.55 1.30 -26.67
CA TYR A 256 -2.48 2.74 -26.63
C TYR A 256 -2.65 3.37 -28.02
N ASP A 257 -1.95 2.82 -29.03
CA ASP A 257 -2.03 3.26 -30.42
C ASP A 257 -3.32 2.79 -31.12
N SER A 258 -4.14 1.93 -30.50
CA SER A 258 -5.45 1.54 -31.02
C SER A 258 -6.61 2.43 -30.52
N ARG A 259 -6.34 3.30 -29.53
CA ARG A 259 -7.31 4.22 -28.95
C ARG A 259 -7.87 5.21 -29.96
N ARG A 260 -9.19 5.45 -29.89
CA ARG A 260 -9.95 6.32 -30.80
C ARG A 260 -10.30 7.68 -30.18
N ASP A 261 -10.20 7.78 -28.86
CA ASP A 261 -10.47 8.95 -28.03
C ASP A 261 -9.34 9.99 -28.06
N ARG A 262 -8.19 9.66 -28.68
CA ARG A 262 -7.06 10.57 -28.84
C ARG A 262 -7.19 11.43 -30.11
N PRO A 263 -6.68 12.67 -30.10
CA PRO A 263 -6.66 13.53 -31.30
C PRO A 263 -5.98 12.82 -32.48
N ALA A 264 -6.57 12.94 -33.68
CA ALA A 264 -6.11 12.26 -34.88
C ALA A 264 -4.71 12.71 -35.36
N SER A 265 -4.22 13.88 -34.90
CA SER A 265 -2.87 14.38 -35.16
C SER A 265 -1.84 13.64 -34.30
N ARG A 266 -1.57 12.38 -34.64
CA ARG A 266 -0.41 11.66 -34.11
C ARG A 266 0.84 12.29 -34.70
N SER A 267 1.47 13.20 -33.95
CA SER A 267 2.85 13.53 -34.28
C SER A 267 3.71 12.32 -33.93
N GLU A 268 4.45 11.78 -34.89
CA GLU A 268 5.51 10.80 -34.61
C GLU A 268 6.56 11.36 -33.63
N THR A 269 6.59 12.69 -33.48
CA THR A 269 7.47 13.43 -32.55
C THR A 269 6.76 13.87 -31.27
N ALA A 270 5.58 13.32 -30.96
CA ALA A 270 4.90 13.63 -29.70
C ALA A 270 5.78 13.19 -28.51
N PRO A 271 5.96 14.05 -27.49
CA PRO A 271 6.78 13.71 -26.34
C PRO A 271 6.18 12.52 -25.60
N CYS A 272 7.02 11.63 -25.09
CA CYS A 272 6.61 10.48 -24.29
C CYS A 272 7.05 10.66 -22.83
N ILE A 273 6.09 10.78 -21.92
CA ILE A 273 6.34 11.00 -20.50
C ILE A 273 6.14 9.70 -19.73
N GLY A 274 7.18 9.27 -19.03
CA GLY A 274 7.10 8.15 -18.09
C GLY A 274 6.53 8.64 -16.76
N LEU A 275 5.51 7.98 -16.22
CA LEU A 275 5.05 8.22 -14.86
C LEU A 275 5.45 7.06 -13.97
N VAL A 276 5.92 7.34 -12.75
CA VAL A 276 6.19 6.31 -11.73
C VAL A 276 5.14 6.41 -10.63
N LEU A 277 4.36 5.35 -10.45
CA LEU A 277 3.19 5.28 -9.59
C LEU A 277 3.40 4.25 -8.47
N GLN A 278 2.71 4.44 -7.34
CA GLN A 278 2.59 3.40 -6.32
C GLN A 278 1.39 2.51 -6.65
N ARG A 279 1.61 1.18 -6.68
CA ARG A 279 0.55 0.22 -6.97
C ARG A 279 -0.61 0.30 -5.97
N THR A 280 -0.34 0.69 -4.73
CA THR A 280 -1.33 0.72 -3.66
C THR A 280 -2.48 1.70 -3.93
N HIS A 281 -2.22 2.85 -4.56
CA HIS A 281 -3.28 3.75 -5.04
C HIS A 281 -4.15 3.12 -6.14
N LEU A 282 -3.54 2.37 -7.07
CA LEU A 282 -4.26 1.71 -8.16
C LEU A 282 -5.20 0.61 -7.65
N VAL A 283 -4.72 -0.24 -6.74
CA VAL A 283 -5.50 -1.39 -6.27
C VAL A 283 -6.57 -1.00 -5.24
N THR A 284 -6.37 0.10 -4.50
CA THR A 284 -7.38 0.67 -3.59
C THR A 284 -8.42 1.52 -4.33
N GLY A 285 -8.16 1.90 -5.58
CA GLY A 285 -8.99 2.82 -6.36
C GLY A 285 -8.87 4.28 -5.91
N ASP A 286 -7.84 4.62 -5.13
CA ASP A 286 -7.55 5.99 -4.69
C ASP A 286 -6.54 6.66 -5.63
N ASP A 287 -6.86 6.67 -6.92
CA ASP A 287 -5.97 7.02 -8.04
C ASP A 287 -6.38 8.30 -8.78
N ALA A 288 -7.34 9.06 -8.27
CA ALA A 288 -7.91 10.24 -8.96
C ALA A 288 -6.86 11.25 -9.44
N HIS A 289 -5.80 11.46 -8.66
CA HIS A 289 -4.68 12.33 -9.01
C HIS A 289 -3.76 11.74 -10.09
N TYR A 290 -3.64 10.41 -10.16
CA TYR A 290 -2.97 9.73 -11.27
C TYR A 290 -3.79 9.83 -12.55
N VAL A 291 -5.12 9.65 -12.47
CA VAL A 291 -6.03 9.84 -13.61
C VAL A 291 -5.89 11.26 -14.16
N ALA A 292 -5.92 12.27 -13.29
CA ALA A 292 -5.79 13.67 -13.69
C ALA A 292 -4.43 13.96 -14.35
N MET A 293 -3.32 13.45 -13.80
CA MET A 293 -2.00 13.65 -14.40
C MET A 293 -1.89 13.00 -15.79
N VAL A 294 -2.37 11.77 -15.95
CA VAL A 294 -2.40 11.10 -17.26
C VAL A 294 -3.24 11.90 -18.24
N GLN A 295 -4.45 12.30 -17.84
CA GLN A 295 -5.36 13.04 -18.69
C GLN A 295 -4.80 14.40 -19.12
N GLU A 296 -4.16 15.14 -18.21
CA GLU A 296 -3.56 16.44 -18.51
C GLU A 296 -2.38 16.31 -19.50
N LEU A 297 -1.48 15.34 -19.27
CA LEU A 297 -0.37 15.07 -20.20
C LEU A 297 -0.87 14.66 -21.59
N GLU A 298 -1.89 13.80 -21.65
CA GLU A 298 -2.51 13.40 -22.92
C GLU A 298 -3.22 14.55 -23.62
N TYR A 299 -3.88 15.43 -22.85
CA TYR A 299 -4.54 16.63 -23.36
C TYR A 299 -3.52 17.60 -23.98
N GLN A 300 -2.32 17.73 -23.39
CA GLN A 300 -1.20 18.50 -23.96
C GLN A 300 -0.50 17.79 -25.13
N GLY A 301 -0.97 16.61 -25.52
CA GLY A 301 -0.50 15.88 -26.69
C GLY A 301 0.64 14.89 -26.43
N ALA A 302 1.00 14.65 -25.17
CA ALA A 302 2.01 13.65 -24.83
C ALA A 302 1.47 12.21 -24.99
N ARG A 303 2.39 11.29 -25.25
CA ARG A 303 2.21 9.88 -24.92
C ARG A 303 2.59 9.70 -23.45
N VAL A 304 1.87 8.86 -22.72
CA VAL A 304 2.14 8.60 -21.31
C VAL A 304 2.41 7.10 -21.12
N ILE A 305 3.43 6.76 -20.34
CA ILE A 305 3.71 5.37 -19.91
C ILE A 305 3.70 5.35 -18.38
N PRO A 306 2.55 5.09 -17.73
CA PRO A 306 2.47 5.03 -16.28
C PRO A 306 2.86 3.64 -15.77
N VAL A 307 4.04 3.55 -15.15
CA VAL A 307 4.53 2.31 -14.56
C VAL A 307 4.30 2.29 -13.06
N PHE A 308 4.09 1.11 -12.50
CA PHE A 308 3.91 0.94 -11.07
C PHE A 308 4.79 -0.17 -10.50
N ALA A 309 5.01 -0.11 -9.19
CA ALA A 309 5.52 -1.23 -8.41
C ALA A 309 4.73 -1.39 -7.11
N GLY A 310 4.55 -2.65 -6.70
CA GLY A 310 4.02 -3.02 -5.39
C GLY A 310 5.07 -3.05 -4.29
N GLY A 311 6.35 -2.97 -4.64
CA GLY A 311 7.44 -2.81 -3.67
C GLY A 311 8.15 -1.47 -3.81
N LEU A 312 9.03 -1.16 -2.86
CA LEU A 312 9.77 0.10 -2.78
C LEU A 312 10.97 0.22 -3.75
N ASP A 313 11.04 -0.56 -4.82
CA ASP A 313 12.14 -0.53 -5.80
C ASP A 313 11.59 -0.23 -7.20
N PHE A 314 11.40 1.07 -7.47
CA PHE A 314 10.83 1.58 -8.72
C PHE A 314 11.85 1.61 -9.86
N SER A 315 13.14 1.30 -9.62
CA SER A 315 14.10 1.13 -10.72
C SER A 315 13.74 -0.05 -11.61
N LYS A 316 13.09 -1.09 -11.05
CA LYS A 316 12.67 -2.28 -11.79
C LYS A 316 11.68 -1.94 -12.93
N PRO A 317 10.51 -1.33 -12.66
CA PRO A 317 9.60 -0.95 -13.75
C PRO A 317 10.20 0.11 -14.69
N VAL A 318 11.05 1.00 -14.21
CA VAL A 318 11.79 1.95 -15.06
C VAL A 318 12.68 1.20 -16.06
N GLU A 319 13.47 0.25 -15.60
CA GLU A 319 14.36 -0.55 -16.44
C GLU A 319 13.61 -1.49 -17.40
N GLU A 320 12.45 -2.00 -17.00
CA GLU A 320 11.65 -2.94 -17.79
C GLU A 320 10.80 -2.23 -18.86
N TYR A 321 10.17 -1.11 -18.53
CA TYR A 321 9.08 -0.54 -19.34
C TYR A 321 9.40 0.80 -20.01
N PHE A 322 10.47 1.50 -19.60
CA PHE A 322 10.89 2.75 -20.26
C PHE A 322 11.92 2.55 -21.37
N TYR A 323 12.24 1.30 -21.70
CA TYR A 323 13.17 0.96 -22.77
C TYR A 323 12.46 0.18 -23.86
N ASN A 324 12.86 0.40 -25.10
CA ASN A 324 12.40 -0.42 -26.21
C ASN A 324 13.04 -1.81 -26.08
N PRO A 325 12.25 -2.89 -26.04
CA PRO A 325 12.77 -4.23 -25.79
C PRO A 325 13.71 -4.73 -26.90
N LEU A 326 13.66 -4.16 -28.10
CA LEU A 326 14.45 -4.61 -29.26
C LEU A 326 15.85 -3.98 -29.33
N ASN A 327 15.95 -2.67 -29.11
CA ASN A 327 17.20 -1.92 -29.26
C ASN A 327 17.71 -1.29 -27.95
N GLN A 328 16.96 -1.42 -26.84
CA GLN A 328 17.29 -0.88 -25.52
C GLN A 328 17.46 0.65 -25.50
N GLU A 329 16.87 1.36 -26.46
CA GLU A 329 16.80 2.82 -26.43
C GLU A 329 15.67 3.28 -25.50
N PRO A 330 15.84 4.39 -24.75
CA PRO A 330 14.77 4.94 -23.94
C PRO A 330 13.56 5.34 -24.79
N LEU A 331 12.36 4.90 -24.38
CA LEU A 331 11.07 5.27 -24.98
C LEU A 331 10.55 6.61 -24.47
N VAL A 332 11.01 7.05 -23.30
CA VAL A 332 10.54 8.27 -22.62
C VAL A 332 11.52 9.43 -22.82
N ASP A 333 10.98 10.64 -22.88
CA ASP A 333 11.70 11.90 -23.00
C ASP A 333 11.91 12.58 -21.63
N ALA A 334 11.02 12.33 -20.67
CA ALA A 334 11.15 12.72 -19.28
C ALA A 334 10.39 11.75 -18.37
N VAL A 335 10.73 11.74 -17.08
CA VAL A 335 10.08 10.92 -16.06
C VAL A 335 9.55 11.80 -14.94
N VAL A 336 8.29 11.61 -14.58
CA VAL A 336 7.66 12.22 -13.40
C VAL A 336 7.26 11.13 -12.42
N SER A 337 7.94 11.07 -11.28
CA SER A 337 7.53 10.22 -10.18
C SER A 337 6.44 10.89 -9.36
N LEU A 338 5.31 10.19 -9.17
CA LEU A 338 4.20 10.62 -8.33
C LEU A 338 4.19 9.88 -6.98
N THR A 339 5.31 9.22 -6.63
CA THR A 339 5.40 8.44 -5.39
C THR A 339 5.71 9.31 -4.18
N GLY A 340 6.32 10.48 -4.38
CA GLY A 340 6.84 11.33 -3.31
C GLY A 340 7.93 10.69 -2.45
N PHE A 341 8.59 9.63 -2.93
CA PHE A 341 9.68 8.93 -2.24
C PHE A 341 10.90 8.78 -3.16
N ALA A 342 12.01 8.27 -2.60
CA ALA A 342 13.17 7.84 -3.39
C ALA A 342 12.75 6.80 -4.45
N LEU A 343 13.46 6.78 -5.58
CA LEU A 343 13.22 5.78 -6.62
C LEU A 343 13.52 4.36 -6.11
N VAL A 344 14.49 4.22 -5.20
CA VAL A 344 14.86 2.92 -4.61
C VAL A 344 14.95 3.02 -3.09
N GLY A 345 14.04 2.32 -2.42
CA GLY A 345 13.95 2.18 -0.97
C GLY A 345 12.82 3.01 -0.34
N GLY A 346 12.51 2.69 0.92
CA GLY A 346 11.45 3.36 1.68
C GLY A 346 11.96 4.46 2.61
N PRO A 347 11.06 5.13 3.36
CA PRO A 347 11.41 6.23 4.27
C PRO A 347 12.50 5.89 5.30
N ALA A 348 12.58 4.63 5.73
CA ALA A 348 13.55 4.18 6.73
C ALA A 348 14.94 3.85 6.14
N ARG A 349 15.03 3.46 4.87
CA ARG A 349 16.29 3.06 4.24
C ARG A 349 16.23 3.12 2.72
N GLN A 350 17.03 4.01 2.15
CA GLN A 350 17.13 4.29 0.71
C GLN A 350 18.42 3.68 0.10
N ASP A 351 18.41 3.45 -1.20
CA ASP A 351 19.56 3.01 -1.99
C ASP A 351 19.79 3.98 -3.17
N HIS A 352 20.20 5.21 -2.83
CA HIS A 352 20.50 6.26 -3.80
C HIS A 352 21.52 5.85 -4.87
N PRO A 353 22.61 5.11 -4.57
CA PRO A 353 23.53 4.64 -5.61
C PRO A 353 22.82 3.83 -6.70
N LYS A 354 21.92 2.90 -6.33
CA LYS A 354 21.15 2.13 -7.30
C LYS A 354 20.17 3.02 -8.08
N ALA A 355 19.49 3.96 -7.41
CA ALA A 355 18.60 4.91 -8.08
C ALA A 355 19.35 5.75 -9.12
N ILE A 356 20.49 6.31 -8.74
CA ILE A 356 21.36 7.12 -9.61
C ILE A 356 21.85 6.31 -10.80
N ASP A 357 22.25 5.04 -10.62
CA ASP A 357 22.69 4.18 -11.72
C ASP A 357 21.56 3.94 -12.74
N ALA A 358 20.35 3.66 -12.28
CA ALA A 358 19.19 3.46 -13.13
C ALA A 358 18.81 4.76 -13.90
N LEU A 359 18.77 5.90 -13.20
CA LEU A 359 18.45 7.20 -13.79
C LEU A 359 19.52 7.70 -14.75
N LYS A 360 20.81 7.50 -14.44
CA LYS A 360 21.93 7.83 -15.34
C LYS A 360 21.91 6.98 -16.61
N LYS A 361 21.55 5.69 -16.51
CA LYS A 361 21.39 4.82 -17.66
C LYS A 361 20.25 5.32 -18.57
N LEU A 362 19.13 5.75 -17.97
CA LEU A 362 17.99 6.30 -18.72
C LEU A 362 18.34 7.64 -19.37
N ASN A 363 19.13 8.47 -18.67
CA ASN A 363 19.63 9.77 -19.11
C ASN A 363 18.50 10.69 -19.62
N ARG A 364 17.47 10.88 -18.79
CA ARG A 364 16.32 11.76 -19.02
C ARG A 364 16.07 12.63 -17.78
N PRO A 365 15.43 13.80 -17.93
CA PRO A 365 14.98 14.59 -16.79
C PRO A 365 14.11 13.75 -15.85
N TYR A 366 14.40 13.83 -14.55
CA TYR A 366 13.66 13.13 -13.51
C TYR A 366 13.04 14.15 -12.55
N MET A 367 11.72 14.22 -12.54
CA MET A 367 10.93 15.07 -11.66
C MET A 367 10.22 14.22 -10.62
N VAL A 368 9.98 14.78 -9.44
CA VAL A 368 9.23 14.11 -8.39
C VAL A 368 8.15 15.06 -7.90
N SER A 369 6.88 14.71 -8.14
CA SER A 369 5.73 15.43 -7.61
C SER A 369 5.15 14.70 -6.41
N LEU A 370 4.66 15.46 -5.44
CA LEU A 370 4.37 14.96 -4.10
C LEU A 370 2.86 14.83 -3.87
N PRO A 371 2.33 13.64 -3.60
CA PRO A 371 1.08 13.51 -2.87
C PRO A 371 1.33 13.81 -1.39
N LEU A 372 0.44 14.56 -0.72
CA LEU A 372 0.57 14.81 0.72
C LEU A 372 0.28 13.52 1.49
N VAL A 373 1.30 13.01 2.19
CA VAL A 373 1.19 11.75 2.93
C VAL A 373 0.70 11.98 4.35
N PHE A 374 1.07 13.07 5.02
CA PHE A 374 0.79 13.28 6.45
C PHE A 374 -0.20 14.41 6.73
N GLN A 375 -0.29 15.42 5.87
CA GLN A 375 -1.28 16.49 5.95
C GLN A 375 -2.51 16.19 5.08
N THR A 376 -3.67 16.68 5.52
CA THR A 376 -4.81 16.85 4.61
C THR A 376 -4.55 17.99 3.64
N THR A 377 -5.37 18.09 2.58
CA THR A 377 -5.28 19.22 1.64
C THR A 377 -5.51 20.55 2.36
N GLU A 378 -6.51 20.61 3.23
CA GLU A 378 -6.86 21.82 3.98
C GLU A 378 -5.74 22.21 4.96
N GLU A 379 -5.16 21.23 5.66
CA GLU A 379 -4.01 21.47 6.56
C GLU A 379 -2.78 22.02 5.83
N TRP A 380 -2.64 21.72 4.53
CA TRP A 380 -1.56 22.26 3.71
C TRP A 380 -1.89 23.64 3.16
N GLU A 381 -3.12 23.86 2.68
CA GLU A 381 -3.59 25.15 2.17
C GLU A 381 -3.59 26.24 3.25
N ASP A 382 -3.98 25.90 4.48
CA ASP A 382 -4.00 26.83 5.62
C ASP A 382 -2.61 27.05 6.26
N SER A 383 -1.57 26.33 5.80
CA SER A 383 -0.23 26.37 6.39
C SER A 383 0.65 27.44 5.76
N ASP A 384 1.05 28.44 6.54
CA ASP A 384 2.04 29.46 6.13
C ASP A 384 3.41 28.85 5.75
N LEU A 385 3.73 27.65 6.25
CA LEU A 385 4.97 26.93 5.98
C LEU A 385 4.84 25.94 4.80
N GLY A 386 3.62 25.70 4.30
CA GLY A 386 3.31 24.62 3.37
C GLY A 386 3.50 23.25 4.02
N LEU A 387 4.50 22.49 3.54
CA LEU A 387 4.75 21.12 4.01
C LEU A 387 5.18 21.07 5.47
N HIS A 388 4.61 20.13 6.21
CA HIS A 388 5.04 19.80 7.57
C HIS A 388 6.53 19.36 7.56
N PRO A 389 7.36 19.74 8.56
CA PRO A 389 8.79 19.42 8.57
C PRO A 389 9.16 17.96 8.32
N ILE A 390 8.36 17.00 8.81
CA ILE A 390 8.54 15.57 8.51
C ILE A 390 8.29 15.25 7.03
N GLN A 391 7.27 15.84 6.38
CA GLN A 391 7.08 15.70 4.94
C GLN A 391 8.21 16.33 4.15
N VAL A 392 8.72 17.49 4.58
CA VAL A 392 9.90 18.09 3.93
C VAL A 392 11.09 17.13 3.96
N ALA A 393 11.38 16.55 5.13
CA ALA A 393 12.48 15.60 5.25
C ALA A 393 12.28 14.33 4.39
N LEU A 394 11.06 13.79 4.36
CA LEU A 394 10.80 12.49 3.72
C LEU A 394 10.48 12.57 2.23
N GLN A 395 9.80 13.63 1.79
CA GLN A 395 9.26 13.76 0.44
C GLN A 395 10.00 14.81 -0.40
N MET A 396 10.75 15.73 0.21
CA MET A 396 11.54 16.73 -0.53
C MET A 396 13.02 16.37 -0.51
N ALA A 397 13.62 16.30 0.68
CA ALA A 397 15.07 16.11 0.82
C ALA A 397 15.55 14.74 0.31
N ILE A 398 14.76 13.67 0.48
CA ILE A 398 15.14 12.33 0.03
C ILE A 398 15.19 12.24 -1.52
N PRO A 399 14.15 12.65 -2.27
CA PRO A 399 14.22 12.64 -3.73
C PRO A 399 15.31 13.55 -4.33
N GLU A 400 15.67 14.65 -3.66
CA GLU A 400 16.81 15.50 -4.09
C GLU A 400 18.13 14.71 -4.16
N LEU A 401 18.32 13.71 -3.28
CA LEU A 401 19.50 12.85 -3.29
C LEU A 401 19.54 11.90 -4.51
N ASP A 402 18.40 11.64 -5.14
CA ASP A 402 18.32 10.91 -6.42
C ASP A 402 18.55 11.84 -7.63
N GLY A 403 18.67 13.16 -7.41
CA GLY A 403 18.79 14.17 -8.45
C GLY A 403 17.45 14.63 -9.04
N ALA A 404 16.36 14.49 -8.28
CA ALA A 404 15.03 14.91 -8.72
C ALA A 404 14.90 16.44 -8.84
N ILE A 405 14.06 16.87 -9.77
CA ILE A 405 13.77 18.27 -10.09
C ILE A 405 12.36 18.66 -9.59
N GLU A 406 12.23 19.89 -9.10
CA GLU A 406 10.98 20.64 -8.86
C GLU A 406 9.86 19.88 -8.13
N PRO A 407 9.98 19.69 -6.80
CA PRO A 407 8.93 19.06 -6.00
C PRO A 407 7.67 19.93 -5.91
N ILE A 408 6.64 19.55 -6.65
CA ILE A 408 5.33 20.21 -6.64
C ILE A 408 4.31 19.28 -5.99
N VAL A 409 3.63 19.78 -4.95
CA VAL A 409 2.44 19.11 -4.40
C VAL A 409 1.34 19.04 -5.45
N VAL A 410 0.86 17.85 -5.78
CA VAL A 410 -0.18 17.61 -6.82
C VAL A 410 -1.47 17.01 -6.26
N SER A 411 -1.41 16.45 -5.06
CA SER A 411 -2.56 15.82 -4.41
C SER A 411 -2.45 15.90 -2.90
N GLY A 412 -3.58 15.96 -2.22
CA GLY A 412 -3.68 15.89 -0.78
C GLY A 412 -4.85 15.01 -0.35
N ARG A 413 -4.97 14.72 0.94
CA ARG A 413 -6.06 13.89 1.45
C ARG A 413 -7.23 14.75 1.85
N ASP A 414 -8.44 14.34 1.51
CA ASP A 414 -9.67 14.91 2.04
C ASP A 414 -9.78 14.60 3.54
N GLY A 415 -9.96 15.63 4.37
CA GLY A 415 -10.03 15.46 5.82
C GLY A 415 -11.21 14.62 6.32
N MET A 416 -12.28 14.49 5.53
CA MET A 416 -13.50 13.76 5.92
C MET A 416 -13.53 12.30 5.44
N THR A 417 -13.10 12.07 4.21
CA THR A 417 -13.19 10.78 3.51
C THR A 417 -11.85 10.04 3.49
N GLY A 418 -10.74 10.75 3.69
CA GLY A 418 -9.38 10.22 3.62
C GLY A 418 -8.91 9.90 2.19
N ARG A 419 -9.73 10.16 1.16
CA ARG A 419 -9.39 9.93 -0.24
C ARG A 419 -8.46 11.02 -0.79
N ALA A 420 -7.68 10.68 -1.79
CA ALA A 420 -6.86 11.63 -2.52
C ALA A 420 -7.72 12.62 -3.32
N ILE A 421 -7.48 13.91 -3.10
CA ILE A 421 -7.98 15.02 -3.89
C ILE A 421 -6.87 15.49 -4.83
N THR A 422 -7.22 15.76 -6.07
CA THR A 422 -6.32 16.35 -7.07
C THR A 422 -6.31 17.87 -6.95
N LEU A 423 -5.11 18.46 -6.95
CA LEU A 423 -4.93 19.91 -7.08
C LEU A 423 -4.72 20.26 -8.56
N GLN A 424 -5.78 20.68 -9.24
CA GLN A 424 -5.80 20.80 -10.71
C GLN A 424 -4.75 21.78 -11.25
N ASP A 425 -4.63 22.97 -10.66
CA ASP A 425 -3.64 23.98 -11.03
C ASP A 425 -2.20 23.45 -10.91
N ARG A 426 -1.96 22.57 -9.93
CA ARG A 426 -0.67 21.93 -9.71
C ARG A 426 -0.38 20.84 -10.72
N VAL A 427 -1.39 20.05 -11.10
CA VAL A 427 -1.28 19.05 -12.16
C VAL A 427 -0.93 19.73 -13.49
N GLU A 428 -1.62 20.81 -13.84
CA GLU A 428 -1.32 21.61 -15.04
C GLU A 428 0.12 22.15 -15.00
N ALA A 429 0.55 22.67 -13.85
CA ALA A 429 1.88 23.21 -13.68
C ALA A 429 3.00 22.16 -13.78
N VAL A 430 2.73 20.90 -13.40
CA VAL A 430 3.68 19.78 -13.58
C VAL A 430 3.68 19.33 -15.04
N ALA A 431 2.52 19.19 -15.67
CA ALA A 431 2.42 18.73 -17.05
C ALA A 431 3.03 19.70 -18.07
N GLN A 432 2.99 21.01 -17.80
CA GLN A 432 3.57 22.05 -18.66
C GLN A 432 5.10 22.14 -18.59
N ARG A 433 5.70 21.69 -17.49
CA ARG A 433 7.15 21.70 -17.27
C ARG A 433 7.78 20.46 -17.87
#